data_AF-A0A7K2FHI5-F1
#
_entry.id   AF-A0A7K2FHI5-F1
#
_cell.length_a   1.000
_cell.length_b   1.000
_cell.length_c   1.000
_cell.angle_alpha   90.00
_cell.angle_beta   90.00
_cell.angle_gamma   90.00
#
_symmetry.space_group_name_H-M   'P 1'
#
loop_
_entity.id
_entity.type
_entity.pdbx_description
1 polymer ?
#
loop_
_entity_poly.entity_id
_entity_poly.type
_entity_poly.pdbx_seq_one_letter_code
_entity_poly.pdbx_strand_id
1 'polypeptide(L)'
;MSTNMHDDQPGHWHTTTRGPDLYMASPAGRPAHGAVVVGHELFGVTPRVRRMCGRFAAAGWTAIAPDYYGRSGARRVGLGHDESGRTRGFGLMGGLTREGVGEDTRRP
;
A
#
# COMPACT_ATOMS: atom_id res chain seq x y z
N MET A 1 -9.60 -7.43 -33.46
CA MET A 1 -9.94 -7.39 -32.02
C MET A 1 -8.62 -7.29 -31.27
N SER A 2 -8.18 -6.08 -30.96
CA SER A 2 -6.90 -5.86 -30.26
C SER A 2 -7.19 -5.76 -28.77
N THR A 3 -6.79 -6.79 -28.02
CA THR A 3 -6.83 -6.75 -26.55
C THR A 3 -5.84 -5.68 -26.10
N ASN A 4 -6.33 -4.63 -25.43
CA ASN A 4 -5.46 -3.57 -24.89
C ASN A 4 -4.48 -4.20 -23.90
N MET A 5 -3.19 -4.17 -24.22
CA MET A 5 -2.05 -4.62 -23.38
C MET A 5 -1.83 -3.76 -22.10
N HIS A 6 -2.86 -3.03 -21.64
CA HIS A 6 -2.84 -2.25 -20.40
C HIS A 6 -3.55 -2.97 -19.25
N ASP A 7 -3.76 -4.28 -19.36
CA ASP A 7 -4.30 -5.10 -18.28
C ASP A 7 -3.43 -4.95 -17.03
N ASP A 8 -3.98 -4.18 -16.09
CA ASP A 8 -3.84 -4.19 -14.65
C ASP A 8 -2.78 -5.17 -14.13
N GLN A 9 -1.49 -4.81 -14.25
CA GLN A 9 -0.43 -5.64 -13.69
C GLN A 9 -0.67 -5.70 -12.17
N PRO A 10 -0.99 -6.87 -11.59
CA PRO A 10 -1.38 -6.93 -10.20
C PRO A 10 -0.17 -6.56 -9.34
N GLY A 11 -0.36 -5.62 -8.42
CA GLY A 11 0.68 -5.29 -7.45
C GLY A 11 0.98 -6.48 -6.53
N HIS A 12 2.16 -6.49 -5.94
CA HIS A 12 2.66 -7.57 -5.09
C HIS A 12 3.12 -7.04 -3.74
N TRP A 13 3.17 -7.91 -2.73
CA TRP A 13 3.77 -7.59 -1.44
C TRP A 13 5.28 -7.78 -1.50
N HIS A 14 6.01 -6.76 -1.08
CA HIS A 14 7.44 -6.78 -0.82
C HIS A 14 7.68 -6.80 0.69
N THR A 15 8.34 -7.84 1.18
CA THR A 15 8.73 -7.96 2.60
C THR A 15 10.03 -7.20 2.84
N THR A 16 10.07 -6.36 3.86
CA THR A 16 11.30 -5.66 4.25
C THR A 16 11.97 -6.31 5.46
N THR A 17 13.28 -6.16 5.58
CA THR A 17 14.07 -6.64 6.74
C THR A 17 14.06 -5.65 7.90
N ARG A 18 13.93 -4.37 7.61
CA ARG A 18 13.85 -3.27 8.59
C ARG A 18 12.83 -2.25 8.09
N GLY A 19 11.57 -2.41 8.49
CA GLY A 19 10.48 -1.54 8.07
C GLY A 19 9.15 -2.29 7.95
N PRO A 20 8.11 -1.61 7.45
CA PRO A 20 6.83 -2.24 7.14
C PRO A 20 6.94 -3.08 5.87
N ASP A 21 5.98 -3.99 5.69
CA ASP A 21 5.76 -4.59 4.37
C ASP A 21 5.17 -3.54 3.42
N LEU A 22 5.50 -3.66 2.13
CA LEU A 22 5.07 -2.72 1.11
C LEU A 22 4.21 -3.44 0.10
N TYR A 23 3.08 -2.85 -0.29
CA TYR A 23 2.37 -3.29 -1.48
C TYR A 23 2.80 -2.42 -2.66
N MET A 24 3.37 -3.03 -3.70
CA MET A 24 3.97 -2.34 -4.83
C MET A 24 3.28 -2.70 -6.14
N ALA A 25 2.98 -1.68 -6.96
CA ALA A 25 2.55 -1.86 -8.34
C ALA A 25 3.42 -0.98 -9.24
N SER A 26 3.88 -1.52 -10.38
CA SER A 26 4.79 -0.83 -11.29
C SER A 26 4.24 -0.85 -12.72
N PRO A 27 4.55 0.15 -13.56
CA PRO A 27 4.13 0.15 -14.96
C PRO A 27 4.76 -1.02 -15.72
N ALA A 28 3.97 -1.66 -16.58
CA ALA A 28 4.43 -2.74 -17.45
C ALA A 28 5.23 -2.20 -18.65
N GLY A 29 6.33 -2.87 -18.98
CA GLY A 29 7.05 -2.69 -20.25
C GLY A 29 7.70 -1.33 -20.47
N ARG A 30 7.75 -0.46 -19.46
CA ARG A 30 8.42 0.85 -19.52
C ARG A 30 9.03 1.26 -18.18
N PRO A 31 10.09 2.08 -18.19
CA PRO A 31 10.57 2.71 -16.95
C PRO A 31 9.49 3.56 -16.29
N ALA A 32 9.45 3.58 -14.97
CA ALA A 32 8.54 4.43 -14.22
C ALA A 32 8.97 5.91 -14.27
N HIS A 33 8.00 6.82 -14.29
CA HIS A 33 8.23 8.28 -14.18
C HIS A 33 8.82 8.70 -12.83
N GLY A 34 8.61 7.86 -11.82
CA GLY A 34 8.99 8.09 -10.44
C GLY A 34 8.17 7.18 -9.53
N ALA A 35 8.20 7.48 -8.23
CA ALA A 35 7.42 6.75 -7.23
C ALA A 35 6.31 7.63 -6.63
N VAL A 36 5.16 7.02 -6.36
CA VAL A 36 4.05 7.59 -5.61
C VAL A 36 3.83 6.74 -4.36
N VAL A 37 3.87 7.36 -3.18
CA VAL A 37 3.49 6.70 -1.93
C VAL A 37 2.00 6.87 -1.69
N VAL A 38 1.31 5.75 -1.52
CA VAL A 38 -0.14 5.67 -1.26
C VAL A 38 -0.37 5.35 0.20
N GLY A 39 -0.58 6.38 1.02
CA GLY A 39 -0.94 6.22 2.43
C GLY A 39 -2.35 5.65 2.58
N HIS A 40 -2.53 4.73 3.53
CA HIS A 40 -3.83 4.19 3.87
C HIS A 40 -4.46 4.91 5.07
N GLU A 41 -5.78 4.93 5.12
CA GLU A 41 -6.56 5.34 6.30
C GLU A 41 -6.62 4.21 7.35
N LEU A 42 -7.50 4.35 8.35
CA LEU A 42 -7.70 3.43 9.48
C LEU A 42 -7.68 1.93 9.11
N PHE A 43 -8.15 1.57 7.92
CA PHE A 43 -8.42 0.19 7.52
C PHE A 43 -7.23 -0.56 6.90
N GLY A 44 -6.04 0.05 6.83
CA GLY A 44 -4.86 -0.62 6.26
C GLY A 44 -4.85 -0.67 4.73
N VAL A 45 -3.99 -1.49 4.16
CA VAL A 45 -3.85 -1.72 2.70
C VAL A 45 -4.98 -2.63 2.17
N THR A 46 -6.19 -2.06 2.19
CA THR A 46 -7.43 -2.70 1.69
C THR A 46 -7.37 -2.96 0.18
N PRO A 47 -8.27 -3.79 -0.38
CA PRO A 47 -8.39 -3.95 -1.84
C PRO A 47 -8.58 -2.63 -2.59
N ARG A 48 -9.19 -1.61 -1.96
CA ARG A 48 -9.35 -0.28 -2.57
C ARG A 48 -8.01 0.45 -2.67
N VAL A 49 -7.16 0.39 -1.64
CA VAL A 49 -5.80 0.96 -1.69
C VAL A 49 -4.98 0.26 -2.77
N ARG A 50 -5.05 -1.06 -2.87
CA ARG A 50 -4.34 -1.84 -3.90
C ARG A 50 -4.77 -1.45 -5.33
N ARG A 51 -6.08 -1.27 -5.55
CA ARG A 51 -6.60 -0.75 -6.83
C ARG A 51 -6.10 0.67 -7.13
N MET A 52 -5.95 1.53 -6.13
CA MET A 52 -5.35 2.85 -6.32
C MET A 52 -3.89 2.74 -6.76
N CYS A 53 -3.10 1.83 -6.17
CA CYS A 53 -1.74 1.56 -6.63
C CYS A 53 -1.71 1.10 -8.11
N GLY A 54 -2.62 0.19 -8.50
CA GLY A 54 -2.76 -0.25 -9.89
C GLY A 54 -3.04 0.90 -10.85
N ARG A 55 -3.91 1.85 -10.47
CA ARG A 55 -4.21 3.04 -11.30
C ARG A 55 -2.99 3.94 -11.50
N PHE A 56 -2.17 4.14 -10.48
CA PHE A 56 -0.91 4.90 -10.60
C PHE A 56 0.11 4.17 -11.48
N ALA A 57 0.21 2.85 -11.34
CA ALA A 57 1.03 2.01 -12.22
C ALA A 57 0.60 2.10 -13.69
N ALA A 58 -0.70 2.00 -13.96
CA ALA A 58 -1.25 2.18 -15.30
C ALA A 58 -0.93 3.58 -15.87
N ALA A 59 -0.89 4.60 -15.01
CA ALA A 59 -0.49 5.97 -15.36
C ALA A 59 1.04 6.18 -15.47
N GLY A 60 1.87 5.15 -15.32
CA GLY A 60 3.33 5.23 -15.51
C GLY A 60 4.16 5.45 -14.24
N TRP A 61 3.57 5.33 -13.05
CA TRP A 61 4.25 5.55 -11.76
C TRP A 61 4.44 4.25 -11.00
N THR A 62 5.58 4.06 -10.35
CA THR A 62 5.68 3.00 -9.33
C THR A 62 4.87 3.43 -8.10
N ALA A 63 3.82 2.70 -7.76
CA ALA A 63 2.99 2.98 -6.62
C ALA A 63 3.34 2.07 -5.45
N ILE A 64 3.54 2.65 -4.28
CA ILE A 64 3.98 1.93 -3.08
C ILE A 64 3.03 2.28 -1.93
N ALA A 65 2.39 1.28 -1.34
CA ALA A 65 1.58 1.44 -0.12
C ALA A 65 2.28 0.73 1.05
N PRO A 66 2.92 1.47 1.97
CA PRO A 66 3.45 0.90 3.20
C PRO A 66 2.33 0.41 4.13
N ASP A 67 2.51 -0.76 4.73
CA ASP A 67 1.66 -1.26 5.80
C ASP A 67 2.11 -0.69 7.15
N TYR A 68 1.61 0.49 7.50
CA TYR A 68 2.03 1.21 8.72
C TYR A 68 1.81 0.38 10.00
N TYR A 69 0.86 -0.55 10.00
CA TYR A 69 0.58 -1.42 11.14
C TYR A 69 1.59 -2.55 11.34
N GLY A 70 2.48 -2.80 10.37
CA GLY A 70 3.48 -3.86 10.46
C GLY A 70 4.38 -3.76 11.70
N ARG A 71 4.68 -2.54 12.16
CA ARG A 71 5.46 -2.30 13.40
C ARG A 71 4.72 -2.66 14.68
N SER A 72 3.39 -2.64 14.66
CA SER A 72 2.54 -3.05 15.78
C SER A 72 2.28 -4.56 15.81
N GLY A 73 2.99 -5.35 15.00
CA GLY A 73 2.88 -6.81 14.93
C GLY A 73 1.76 -7.32 14.03
N ALA A 74 0.93 -6.43 13.47
CA ALA A 74 -0.13 -6.79 12.53
C ALA A 74 0.35 -6.53 11.10
N ARG A 75 0.65 -7.59 10.34
CA ARG A 75 1.17 -7.47 8.97
C ARG A 75 0.06 -7.59 7.92
N ARG A 76 0.21 -6.83 6.85
CA ARG A 76 -0.62 -6.79 5.63
C ARG A 76 -2.09 -6.56 5.93
N VAL A 77 -2.37 -5.64 6.85
CA VAL A 77 -3.73 -5.39 7.35
C VAL A 77 -4.60 -4.82 6.22
N GLY A 78 -5.79 -5.39 6.06
CA GLY A 78 -6.87 -4.85 5.24
C GLY A 78 -8.20 -5.15 5.91
N LEU A 79 -8.80 -4.15 6.53
CA LEU A 79 -10.02 -4.26 7.32
C LEU A 79 -11.25 -3.96 6.47
N GLY A 80 -12.41 -4.48 6.91
CA GLY A 80 -13.71 -4.04 6.41
C GLY A 80 -14.05 -2.63 6.92
N HIS A 81 -14.79 -1.88 6.12
CA HIS A 81 -15.33 -0.56 6.50
C HIS A 81 -16.62 -0.73 7.33
N ASP A 82 -16.55 -1.51 8.40
CA ASP A 82 -17.65 -1.79 9.32
C ASP A 82 -17.24 -1.50 10.77
N GLU A 83 -18.14 -1.77 11.72
CA GLU A 83 -17.88 -1.55 13.14
C GLU A 83 -16.73 -2.37 13.71
N SER A 84 -16.59 -3.62 13.27
CA SER A 84 -15.50 -4.50 13.70
C SER A 84 -14.17 -3.99 13.18
N GLY A 85 -14.13 -3.60 11.91
CA GLY A 85 -12.97 -2.99 11.28
C GLY A 85 -12.59 -1.66 11.91
N ARG A 86 -13.56 -0.79 12.26
CA ARG A 86 -13.28 0.44 13.01
C ARG A 86 -12.66 0.13 14.37
N THR A 87 -13.29 -0.76 15.15
CA THR A 87 -12.83 -1.14 16.49
C THR A 87 -11.40 -1.67 16.45
N ARG A 88 -11.11 -2.62 15.55
CA ARG A 88 -9.77 -3.16 15.36
C ARG A 88 -8.78 -2.10 14.88
N GLY A 89 -9.19 -1.27 13.91
CA GLY A 89 -8.36 -0.20 13.38
C GLY A 89 -7.94 0.80 14.45
N PHE A 90 -8.86 1.23 15.32
CA PHE A 90 -8.53 2.13 16.43
C PHE A 90 -7.56 1.49 17.43
N GLY A 91 -7.70 0.19 17.71
CA GLY A 91 -6.73 -0.54 18.52
C GLY A 91 -5.32 -0.56 17.91
N LEU A 92 -5.22 -0.71 16.59
CA LEU A 92 -3.94 -0.68 15.87
C LEU A 92 -3.34 0.73 15.78
N MET A 93 -4.16 1.77 15.59
CA MET A 93 -3.68 3.16 15.54
C MET A 93 -2.98 3.60 16.82
N GLY A 94 -3.34 3.03 17.97
CA GLY A 94 -2.65 3.31 19.24
C GLY A 94 -1.14 3.00 19.22
N GLY A 95 -0.69 2.13 18.31
CA GLY A 95 0.72 1.80 18.12
C GLY A 95 1.44 2.65 17.06
N LEU A 96 0.75 3.57 16.38
CA LEU A 96 1.35 4.43 15.36
C LEU A 96 1.86 5.73 15.96
N THR A 97 3.06 6.14 15.57
CA THR A 97 3.59 7.48 15.85
C THR A 97 3.79 8.24 14.54
N ARG A 98 3.67 9.57 14.58
CA ARG A 98 3.95 10.43 13.42
C ARG A 98 5.36 10.22 12.87
N GLU A 99 6.33 10.05 13.77
CA GLU A 99 7.72 9.79 13.40
C GLU A 99 7.86 8.44 12.69
N GLY A 100 7.28 7.36 13.24
CA GLY A 100 7.31 6.03 12.64
C GLY A 100 6.70 5.99 11.24
N VAL A 101 5.53 6.60 11.05
CA VAL A 101 4.91 6.75 9.71
C VAL A 101 5.80 7.55 8.76
N GLY A 102 6.47 8.59 9.29
CA GLY A 102 7.43 9.38 8.52
C GLY A 102 8.68 8.59 8.11
N GLU A 103 9.17 7.68 8.95
CA GLU A 103 10.25 6.76 8.59
C GLU A 103 9.83 5.77 7.50
N ASP A 104 8.64 5.19 7.64
CA ASP A 104 8.06 4.20 6.73
C ASP A 104 7.84 4.76 5.31
N THR A 105 7.86 6.08 5.17
CA THR A 105 7.64 6.79 3.90
C THR A 105 8.94 7.38 3.31
N ARG A 106 10.02 7.49 4.11
CA ARG A 106 11.25 8.20 3.70
C ARG A 106 12.14 7.41 2.75
N ARG A 107 12.10 6.07 2.78
CA ARG A 107 12.88 5.18 1.92
C ARG A 107 12.09 3.90 1.61
N PRO A 108 11.02 4.01 0.79
CA PRO A 108 10.27 2.86 0.34
C PRO A 108 11.06 1.99 -0.65
#